data_AF-A0A371WU17-F1
#
_entry.id   AF-A0A371WU17-F1
#
_cell.length_a   1.000
_cell.length_b   1.000
_cell.length_c   1.000
_cell.angle_alpha   90.00
_cell.angle_beta   90.00
_cell.angle_gamma   90.00
#
_symmetry.space_group_name_H-M   'P 1'
#
loop_
_entity.id
_entity.type
_entity.pdbx_description
1 polymer ?
#
loop_
_entity_poly.entity_id
_entity_poly.type
_entity_poly.pdbx_seq_one_letter_code
_entity_poly.pdbx_strand_id
1 'polypeptide(L)'
;MIWRTIWREFERLLFARGKLFEWFASSAMSGIGCDLLVHPHILTLPHYMGLYDLGLRGSDLGTLMAAFGLVWLAALIVNGRRERGSSLLRMICAAFGCIIFGAFAGSSWAAEVAPPQILYSLLTAFTGVACWRSSLDVFDR
;
A
#
# COMPACT_ATOMS: atom_id res chain seq x y z
N MET A 1 27.61 17.80 7.36
CA MET A 1 27.56 16.80 8.46
C MET A 1 26.12 16.36 8.80
N ILE A 2 25.14 17.28 8.79
CA ILE A 2 23.71 16.98 9.06
C ILE A 2 23.09 15.97 8.08
N TRP A 3 23.37 16.09 6.77
CA TRP A 3 22.83 15.20 5.74
C TRP A 3 23.16 13.71 5.97
N ARG A 4 24.39 13.39 6.37
CA ARG A 4 24.80 12.01 6.69
C ARG A 4 24.07 11.45 7.90
N THR A 5 23.65 12.29 8.82
CA THR A 5 22.92 11.87 10.03
C THR A 5 21.47 11.56 9.67
N ILE A 6 20.83 12.44 8.89
CA ILE A 6 19.47 12.22 8.37
C ILE A 6 19.41 10.95 7.53
N TRP A 7 20.38 10.76 6.63
CA TRP A 7 20.43 9.59 5.76
C TRP A 7 20.55 8.28 6.55
N ARG A 8 21.39 8.23 7.59
CA ARG A 8 21.54 7.04 8.44
C ARG A 8 20.28 6.72 9.26
N GLU A 9 19.57 7.74 9.74
CA GLU A 9 18.29 7.51 10.41
C GLU A 9 17.22 7.05 9.43
N PHE A 10 17.21 7.58 8.21
CA PHE A 10 16.31 7.14 7.14
C PHE A 10 16.58 5.69 6.73
N GLU A 11 17.84 5.29 6.53
CA GLU A 11 18.23 3.90 6.28
C GLU A 11 17.84 2.99 7.44
N ARG A 12 18.05 3.42 8.69
CA ARG A 12 17.56 2.67 9.85
C ARG A 12 16.05 2.51 9.82
N LEU A 13 15.28 3.54 9.48
CA LEU A 13 13.82 3.46 9.41
C LEU A 13 13.30 2.59 8.25
N LEU A 14 14.00 2.58 7.11
CA LEU A 14 13.69 1.79 5.93
C LEU A 14 14.05 0.30 6.11
N PHE A 15 15.24 0.02 6.62
CA PHE A 15 15.80 -1.33 6.69
C PHE A 15 15.63 -1.99 8.07
N ALA A 16 15.21 -1.26 9.11
CA ALA A 16 14.93 -1.89 10.40
C ALA A 16 13.86 -2.98 10.26
N ARG A 17 14.25 -4.20 10.61
CA ARG A 17 13.37 -5.38 10.69
C ARG A 17 12.58 -5.63 9.40
N GLY A 18 13.12 -5.38 8.21
CA GLY A 18 12.48 -5.76 6.95
C GLY A 18 11.13 -5.05 6.69
N LYS A 19 10.97 -3.81 7.16
CA LYS A 19 9.79 -2.97 6.89
C LYS A 19 9.79 -2.30 5.51
N LEU A 20 10.82 -2.57 4.69
CA LEU A 20 10.97 -2.04 3.33
C LEU A 20 9.72 -2.29 2.48
N PHE A 21 9.13 -3.49 2.56
CA PHE A 21 7.92 -3.82 1.82
C PHE A 21 6.70 -3.01 2.27
N GLU A 22 6.60 -2.65 3.54
CA GLU A 22 5.54 -1.79 4.06
C GLU A 22 5.69 -0.35 3.57
N TRP A 23 6.93 0.16 3.59
CA TRP A 23 7.24 1.48 3.04
C TRP A 23 6.93 1.55 1.54
N PHE A 24 7.35 0.54 0.78
CA PHE A 24 7.07 0.50 -0.65
C PHE A 24 5.58 0.38 -0.94
N ALA A 25 4.87 -0.54 -0.28
CA ALA A 25 3.44 -0.75 -0.48
C ALA A 25 2.59 0.47 -0.08
N SER A 26 2.88 1.09 1.06
CA SER A 26 2.16 2.30 1.50
C SER A 26 2.42 3.51 0.60
N SER A 27 3.66 3.66 0.11
CA SER A 27 4.02 4.70 -0.86
C SER A 27 3.33 4.46 -2.20
N ALA A 28 3.35 3.22 -2.70
CA ALA A 28 2.66 2.85 -3.94
C ALA A 28 1.15 3.07 -3.83
N MET A 29 0.55 2.69 -2.71
CA MET A 29 -0.87 2.90 -2.44
C MET A 29 -1.24 4.38 -2.43
N SER A 30 -0.42 5.22 -1.79
CA SER A 30 -0.60 6.68 -1.80
C SER A 30 -0.44 7.25 -3.21
N GLY A 31 0.61 6.84 -3.93
CA GLY A 31 0.93 7.34 -5.26
C GLY A 31 -0.14 6.96 -6.31
N ILE A 32 -0.55 5.70 -6.34
CA ILE A 32 -1.62 5.21 -7.22
C ILE A 32 -2.95 5.88 -6.85
N GLY A 33 -3.23 6.06 -5.55
CA GLY A 33 -4.41 6.78 -5.10
C GLY A 33 -4.45 8.22 -5.59
N CYS A 34 -3.34 8.95 -5.48
CA CYS A 34 -3.21 10.30 -6.02
C CYS A 34 -3.36 10.33 -7.55
N ASP A 35 -2.77 9.37 -8.26
CA ASP A 35 -2.90 9.30 -9.72
C ASP A 35 -4.35 9.06 -10.16
N LEU A 36 -5.09 8.19 -9.46
CA LEU A 36 -6.52 7.98 -9.69
C LEU A 36 -7.37 9.22 -9.40
N LEU A 37 -6.94 10.09 -8.48
CA LEU A 37 -7.62 11.36 -8.22
C LEU A 37 -7.39 12.37 -9.35
N VAL A 38 -6.21 12.37 -9.96
CA VAL A 38 -5.89 13.23 -11.11
C VAL A 38 -6.53 12.68 -12.38
N HIS A 39 -6.54 11.37 -12.55
CA HIS A 39 -7.00 10.65 -13.74
C HIS A 39 -8.08 9.61 -13.38
N PRO A 40 -9.28 10.03 -12.93
CA PRO A 40 -10.32 9.10 -12.47
C PRO A 40 -10.88 8.21 -13.59
N HIS A 41 -10.66 8.57 -14.85
CA HIS A 41 -11.06 7.81 -16.03
C HIS A 41 -10.20 6.57 -16.28
N ILE A 42 -9.09 6.38 -15.55
CA ILE A 42 -8.24 5.19 -15.72
C ILE A 42 -9.06 3.90 -15.51
N LEU A 43 -10.02 3.88 -14.58
CA LEU A 43 -10.84 2.69 -14.33
C LEU A 43 -11.83 2.35 -15.47
N THR A 44 -12.03 3.24 -16.45
CA THR A 44 -12.84 2.92 -17.63
C THR A 44 -12.04 2.19 -18.72
N LEU A 45 -10.74 2.01 -18.53
CA LEU A 45 -9.92 1.23 -19.45
C LEU A 45 -10.31 -0.26 -19.38
N PRO A 46 -10.22 -1.02 -20.50
CA PRO A 46 -10.68 -2.41 -20.56
C PRO A 46 -10.08 -3.32 -19.48
N HIS A 47 -8.85 -3.05 -19.06
CA HIS A 47 -8.13 -3.84 -18.07
C HIS A 47 -8.47 -3.54 -16.61
N TYR A 48 -9.32 -2.53 -16.36
CA TYR A 48 -9.84 -2.20 -15.05
C TYR A 48 -11.38 -2.28 -14.99
N MET A 49 -12.05 -2.76 -16.04
CA MET A 49 -13.51 -2.88 -16.06
C MET A 49 -14.04 -3.76 -14.93
N GLY A 50 -13.30 -4.81 -14.51
CA GLY A 50 -13.68 -5.62 -13.36
C GLY A 50 -13.82 -4.83 -12.05
N LEU A 51 -13.01 -3.78 -11.85
CA LEU A 51 -13.14 -2.87 -10.70
C LEU A 51 -14.33 -1.93 -10.86
N TYR A 52 -14.58 -1.46 -12.09
CA TYR A 52 -15.72 -0.61 -12.41
C TYR A 52 -17.05 -1.33 -12.16
N ASP A 53 -17.15 -2.61 -12.54
CA ASP A 53 -18.34 -3.45 -12.37
C ASP A 53 -18.64 -3.74 -10.88
N LEU A 54 -17.63 -3.66 -10.00
CA LEU A 54 -17.81 -3.72 -8.55
C LEU A 54 -18.38 -2.41 -7.95
N GLY A 55 -18.69 -1.42 -8.79
CA GLY A 55 -19.23 -0.13 -8.37
C GLY A 55 -18.18 0.84 -7.85
N LEU A 56 -16.88 0.52 -7.98
CA LEU A 56 -15.79 1.38 -7.52
C LEU A 56 -15.49 2.44 -8.59
N ARG A 57 -15.89 3.69 -8.31
CA ARG A 57 -15.52 4.83 -9.14
C ARG A 57 -14.08 5.25 -8.88
N GLY A 58 -13.40 5.77 -9.91
CA GLY A 58 -11.99 6.16 -9.84
C GLY A 58 -11.69 7.19 -8.75
N SER A 59 -12.58 8.16 -8.56
CA SER A 59 -12.46 9.18 -7.50
C SER A 59 -12.53 8.59 -6.09
N ASP A 60 -13.44 7.65 -5.88
CA ASP A 60 -13.75 7.10 -4.57
C ASP A 60 -12.64 6.12 -4.17
N LEU A 61 -12.23 5.27 -5.11
CA LEU A 61 -11.09 4.37 -4.93
C LEU A 61 -9.78 5.15 -4.75
N GLY A 62 -9.55 6.20 -5.55
CA GLY A 62 -8.40 7.07 -5.44
C GLY A 62 -8.30 7.75 -4.07
N THR A 63 -9.43 8.27 -3.56
CA THR A 63 -9.50 8.90 -2.24
C THR A 63 -9.19 7.89 -1.14
N LEU A 64 -9.79 6.70 -1.20
CA LEU A 64 -9.54 5.63 -0.22
C LEU A 64 -8.08 5.18 -0.24
N MET A 65 -7.52 4.93 -1.43
CA MET A 65 -6.11 4.53 -1.57
C MET A 65 -5.15 5.60 -1.04
N ALA A 66 -5.37 6.86 -1.42
CA ALA A 66 -4.55 7.98 -0.94
C ALA A 66 -4.65 8.15 0.58
N ALA A 67 -5.86 8.13 1.13
CA ALA A 67 -6.08 8.28 2.57
C ALA A 67 -5.43 7.15 3.37
N PHE A 68 -5.71 5.89 3.03
CA PHE A 68 -5.14 4.74 3.73
C PHE A 68 -3.62 4.62 3.54
N GLY A 69 -3.11 4.96 2.36
CA GLY A 69 -1.67 5.01 2.10
C GLY A 69 -0.96 6.05 2.98
N LEU A 70 -1.51 7.26 3.08
CA LEU A 70 -0.98 8.33 3.94
C LEU A 70 -1.07 7.98 5.43
N VAL A 71 -2.19 7.40 5.86
CA VAL A 71 -2.36 6.91 7.25
C VAL A 71 -1.33 5.82 7.55
N TRP A 72 -1.07 4.92 6.61
CA TRP A 72 -0.05 3.87 6.77
C TRP A 72 1.36 4.46 6.85
N LEU A 73 1.71 5.41 5.98
CA LEU A 73 2.99 6.13 6.05
C LEU A 73 3.15 6.85 7.39
N ALA A 74 2.13 7.55 7.87
CA ALA A 74 2.14 8.18 9.18
C ALA A 74 2.34 7.14 10.30
N ALA A 75 1.66 6.00 10.22
CA ALA A 75 1.80 4.90 11.17
C ALA A 75 3.24 4.34 11.21
N LEU A 76 3.91 4.24 10.06
CA LEU A 76 5.32 3.83 9.93
C LEU A 76 6.27 4.86 10.53
N ILE A 77 6.07 6.15 10.26
CA ILE A 77 6.86 7.25 10.83
C ILE A 77 6.75 7.25 12.36
N VAL A 78 5.54 7.10 12.91
CA VAL A 78 5.30 7.03 14.35
C VAL A 78 5.93 5.75 14.95
N ASN A 79 5.89 4.63 14.23
CA ASN A 79 6.49 3.37 14.69
C ASN A 79 8.02 3.48 14.87
N GLY A 80 8.69 4.31 14.05
CA GLY A 80 10.10 4.65 14.23
C GLY A 80 10.44 5.27 15.59
N ARG A 81 9.44 5.85 16.29
CA ARG A 81 9.57 6.40 17.64
C ARG A 81 8.96 5.52 18.74
N ARG A 82 8.05 4.60 18.39
CA ARG A 82 7.37 3.69 19.34
C ARG A 82 7.03 2.37 18.64
N GLU A 83 7.91 1.37 18.77
CA GLU A 83 7.90 0.13 17.94
C GLU A 83 6.55 -0.60 17.89
N ARG A 84 5.72 -0.49 18.92
CA ARG A 84 4.43 -1.20 19.03
C ARG A 84 3.21 -0.27 19.09
N GLY A 85 3.37 1.04 19.01
CA GLY A 85 2.23 1.97 19.16
C GLY A 85 1.22 1.90 18.01
N SER A 86 1.67 1.52 16.81
CA SER A 86 0.89 1.63 15.57
C SER A 86 0.67 0.30 14.84
N SER A 87 0.95 -0.85 15.46
CA SER A 87 0.87 -2.17 14.80
C SER A 87 -0.54 -2.51 14.31
N LEU A 88 -1.59 -2.17 15.08
CA LEU A 88 -2.98 -2.39 14.65
C LEU A 88 -3.34 -1.56 13.41
N LEU A 89 -2.93 -0.29 13.40
CA LEU A 89 -3.18 0.61 12.28
C LEU A 89 -2.45 0.14 11.02
N ARG A 90 -1.19 -0.30 11.15
CA ARG A 90 -0.41 -0.91 10.06
C ARG A 90 -1.07 -2.17 9.53
N MET A 91 -1.57 -3.05 10.41
CA MET A 91 -2.29 -4.27 10.03
C MET A 91 -3.55 -3.95 9.21
N ILE A 92 -4.38 -3.02 9.67
CA ILE A 92 -5.61 -2.62 8.97
C ILE A 92 -5.29 -2.01 7.61
N CYS A 93 -4.33 -1.08 7.53
CA CYS A 93 -3.91 -0.48 6.27
C CYS A 93 -3.33 -1.51 5.30
N ALA A 94 -2.51 -2.45 5.79
CA ALA A 94 -1.94 -3.52 4.97
C ALA A 94 -3.01 -4.50 4.47
N ALA A 95 -4.00 -4.85 5.31
CA ALA A 95 -5.14 -5.67 4.90
C ALA A 95 -5.94 -4.98 3.78
N PHE A 96 -6.23 -3.69 3.94
CA PHE A 96 -6.94 -2.91 2.94
C PHE A 96 -6.16 -2.80 1.63
N GLY A 97 -4.83 -2.58 1.71
CA GLY A 97 -3.95 -2.61 0.56
C GLY A 97 -3.94 -3.97 -0.16
N CYS A 98 -3.97 -5.07 0.58
CA CYS A 98 -4.03 -6.43 0.02
C CYS A 98 -5.33 -6.65 -0.77
N ILE A 99 -6.47 -6.22 -0.23
CA ILE A 99 -7.76 -6.32 -0.91
C ILE A 99 -7.75 -5.50 -2.21
N ILE A 100 -7.30 -4.24 -2.14
CA ILE A 100 -7.31 -3.35 -3.30
C ILE A 100 -6.35 -3.82 -4.37
N PHE A 101 -5.08 -4.06 -4.04
CA PHE A 101 -4.11 -4.53 -5.03
C PHE A 101 -4.47 -5.90 -5.58
N GLY A 102 -5.11 -6.77 -4.78
CA GLY A 102 -5.64 -8.04 -5.24
C GLY A 102 -6.73 -7.86 -6.29
N ALA A 103 -7.62 -6.89 -6.10
CA ALA A 103 -8.66 -6.56 -7.07
C ALA A 103 -8.08 -5.95 -8.38
N PHE A 104 -7.06 -5.10 -8.27
CA PHE A 104 -6.29 -4.61 -9.42
C PHE A 104 -5.59 -5.73 -10.18
N ALA A 105 -4.90 -6.63 -9.46
CA ALA A 105 -4.25 -7.78 -10.03
C ALA A 105 -5.27 -8.66 -10.77
N GLY A 106 -6.36 -9.07 -10.10
CA GLY A 106 -7.40 -9.90 -10.69
C GLY A 106 -8.00 -9.29 -11.96
N SER A 107 -8.30 -7.98 -11.94
CA SER A 107 -8.83 -7.27 -13.13
C SER A 107 -7.82 -7.26 -14.28
N SER A 108 -6.54 -7.02 -13.97
CA SER A 108 -5.49 -6.99 -15.00
C SER A 108 -5.18 -8.36 -15.58
N TRP A 109 -5.24 -9.43 -14.78
CA TRP A 109 -5.12 -10.83 -15.25
C TRP A 109 -6.27 -11.20 -16.18
N ALA A 110 -7.49 -10.79 -15.86
CA ALA A 110 -8.67 -11.03 -16.71
C ALA A 110 -8.58 -10.33 -18.08
N ALA A 111 -7.76 -9.29 -18.20
CA ALA A 111 -7.55 -8.53 -19.43
C ALA A 111 -6.22 -8.84 -20.14
N GLU A 112 -5.45 -9.81 -19.64
CA GLU A 112 -4.19 -10.28 -20.24
C GLU A 112 -3.12 -9.18 -20.45
N VAL A 113 -3.05 -8.17 -19.57
CA VAL A 113 -2.12 -7.04 -19.70
C VAL A 113 -0.88 -7.20 -18.81
N ALA A 114 0.25 -7.58 -19.42
CA ALA A 114 1.47 -8.02 -18.73
C ALA A 114 2.15 -7.03 -17.74
N PRO A 115 2.39 -5.75 -18.06
CA PRO A 115 3.07 -4.86 -17.11
C PRO A 115 2.29 -4.58 -15.80
N PRO A 116 0.97 -4.27 -15.82
CA PRO A 116 0.21 -3.98 -14.60
C PRO A 116 -0.02 -5.23 -13.72
N GLN A 117 -0.27 -6.41 -14.31
CA GLN A 117 -0.63 -7.59 -13.52
C GLN A 117 0.49 -8.10 -12.61
N ILE A 118 1.74 -8.05 -13.08
CA ILE A 118 2.91 -8.42 -12.25
C ILE A 118 3.08 -7.43 -11.10
N LEU A 119 2.99 -6.12 -11.39
CA LEU A 119 3.14 -5.08 -10.39
C LEU A 119 2.10 -5.20 -9.28
N TYR A 120 0.81 -5.33 -9.63
CA TYR A 120 -0.25 -5.43 -8.63
C TYR A 120 -0.20 -6.75 -7.86
N SER A 121 0.22 -7.85 -8.49
CA SER A 121 0.43 -9.13 -7.79
C SER A 121 1.54 -9.02 -6.74
N LEU A 122 2.65 -8.35 -7.08
CA LEU A 122 3.74 -8.09 -6.13
C LEU A 122 3.30 -7.18 -4.98
N LEU A 123 2.57 -6.09 -5.28
CA LEU A 123 2.02 -5.20 -4.26
C LEU A 123 1.04 -5.92 -3.33
N THR A 124 0.24 -6.83 -3.87
CA THR A 124 -0.66 -7.71 -3.08
C THR A 124 0.14 -8.62 -2.16
N ALA A 125 1.21 -9.26 -2.66
CA ALA A 125 2.06 -10.10 -1.84
C ALA A 125 2.76 -9.30 -0.73
N PHE A 126 3.28 -8.10 -1.04
CA PHE A 126 3.95 -7.23 -0.08
C PHE A 126 2.99 -6.74 1.01
N THR A 127 1.78 -6.34 0.64
CA THR A 127 0.74 -5.95 1.61
C THR A 127 0.26 -7.13 2.45
N GLY A 128 0.13 -8.32 1.87
CA GLY A 128 -0.17 -9.56 2.61
C GLY A 128 0.90 -9.89 3.66
N VAL A 129 2.18 -9.85 3.28
CA VAL A 129 3.30 -10.05 4.21
C VAL A 129 3.31 -8.97 5.29
N ALA A 130 3.09 -7.70 4.93
CA ALA A 130 2.99 -6.60 5.88
C ALA A 130 1.87 -6.79 6.90
N CYS A 131 0.70 -7.27 6.44
CA CYS A 131 -0.46 -7.55 7.28
C CYS A 131 -0.14 -8.67 8.27
N TRP A 132 0.36 -9.80 7.78
CA TRP A 132 0.78 -10.94 8.62
C TRP A 132 1.81 -10.54 9.69
N ARG A 133 2.81 -9.75 9.32
CA ARG A 133 3.84 -9.31 10.27
C ARG A 133 3.27 -8.34 11.30
N SER A 134 2.40 -7.43 10.87
CA SER A 134 1.73 -6.50 11.78
C SER A 134 0.75 -7.21 12.72
N SER A 135 0.13 -8.32 12.29
CA SER A 135 -0.73 -9.11 13.16
C SER A 135 0.05 -9.82 14.28
N LEU A 136 1.24 -10.34 13.99
CA LEU A 136 2.10 -10.91 15.04
C LEU A 136 2.42 -9.87 16.13
N ASP A 137 2.76 -8.63 15.74
CA ASP A 137 3.00 -7.52 16.68
C ASP A 137 1.74 -7.10 17.50
N VAL A 138 0.54 -7.47 17.05
CA VAL A 138 -0.74 -7.16 17.71
C VAL A 138 -1.15 -8.28 18.66
N PHE A 139 -1.05 -9.53 18.23
CA PHE A 139 -1.54 -10.70 18.98
C PHE A 139 -0.51 -11.28 19.96
N ASP A 140 0.78 -11.07 19.76
CA ASP A 140 1.84 -11.48 20.72
C ASP A 140 1.98 -10.48 21.90
N ARG A 141 0.88 -9.83 22.30
CA ARG A 141 0.81 -8.87 23.42
C ARG A 141 0.11 -9.48 24.63
#